data_AF-A0A413IPB2-F1
#
_entry.id   AF-A0A413IPB2-F1
#
_cell.length_a   1.000
_cell.length_b   1.000
_cell.length_c   1.000
_cell.angle_alpha   90.00
_cell.angle_beta   90.00
_cell.angle_gamma   90.00
#
_symmetry.space_group_name_H-M   'P 1'
#
loop_
_entity.id
_entity.type
_entity.pdbx_description
1 polymer ?
#
loop_
_entity_poly.entity_id
_entity_poly.type
_entity_poly.pdbx_seq_one_letter_code
_entity_poly.pdbx_strand_id
1 'polypeptide(L)'
;AKFVLCSNNEYLPILIDAGETRYWVRKIMPLQSDDTNFLQKLKAEIPAFLYFLTQRELSTTQESRMWFNPRLTHTAALQKIIRSNRNRLEIEMTELLLDIMSNMNVESVSFCLNDLVTLLLYSQVKVEKYQVRKVVQEVWKLTSAHNSLSYTAYEFAPHRECHYEPKRKTGRFYTVTKEQLTAI
;
A
#
# COMPACT_ATOMS: atom_id res chain seq x y z
N ALA A 1 -20.46 4.29 17.73
CA ALA A 1 -19.71 3.49 18.70
C ALA A 1 -18.22 3.59 18.41
N LYS A 2 -17.34 3.45 19.43
CA LYS A 2 -15.89 3.32 19.27
C LYS A 2 -15.52 1.85 19.50
N PHE A 3 -14.63 1.30 18.67
CA PHE A 3 -14.24 -0.11 18.74
C PHE A 3 -12.76 -0.23 19.04
N VAL A 4 -12.39 -1.21 19.86
CA VAL A 4 -11.01 -1.61 20.11
C VAL A 4 -10.88 -3.05 19.63
N LEU A 5 -9.94 -3.28 18.72
CA LEU A 5 -9.64 -4.60 18.17
C LEU A 5 -8.22 -4.98 18.59
N CYS A 6 -8.05 -6.21 19.07
CA CYS A 6 -6.76 -6.77 19.42
C CYS A 6 -6.50 -7.97 18.51
N SER A 7 -5.29 -8.08 17.96
CA SER A 7 -4.88 -9.21 17.13
C SER A 7 -3.39 -9.48 17.29
N ASN A 8 -3.02 -10.75 17.27
CA ASN A 8 -1.63 -11.21 17.21
C ASN A 8 -1.15 -11.35 15.76
N ASN A 9 -2.03 -11.21 14.77
CA ASN A 9 -1.66 -11.21 13.35
C ASN A 9 -1.24 -9.80 12.92
N GLU A 10 0.06 -9.59 12.71
CA GLU A 10 0.61 -8.30 12.31
C GLU A 10 0.38 -7.93 10.83
N TYR A 11 -0.03 -8.88 10.00
CA TYR A 11 -0.12 -8.68 8.55
C TYR A 11 -1.56 -8.51 8.09
N LEU A 12 -2.45 -9.42 8.48
CA LEU A 12 -3.83 -9.46 8.01
C LEU A 12 -4.85 -9.53 9.16
N PRO A 13 -4.82 -8.60 10.14
CA PRO A 13 -5.84 -8.60 11.20
C PRO A 13 -7.20 -8.09 10.72
N ILE A 14 -7.20 -7.21 9.72
CA ILE A 14 -8.37 -6.61 9.07
C ILE A 14 -7.96 -6.08 7.69
N LEU A 15 -8.92 -5.90 6.77
CA LEU A 15 -8.68 -5.25 5.47
C LEU A 15 -8.77 -3.73 5.63
N ILE A 16 -7.69 -3.02 5.32
CA ILE A 16 -7.62 -1.55 5.37
C ILE A 16 -7.13 -1.03 4.02
N ASP A 17 -7.94 -0.21 3.37
CA ASP A 17 -7.54 0.48 2.15
C ASP A 17 -6.53 1.60 2.43
N ALA A 18 -5.65 1.91 1.46
CA ALA A 18 -4.64 2.94 1.62
C ALA A 18 -5.20 4.36 1.88
N GLY A 19 -6.43 4.63 1.44
CA GLY A 19 -7.12 5.91 1.68
C GLY A 19 -7.91 5.96 2.99
N GLU A 20 -7.92 4.88 3.77
CA GLU A 20 -8.70 4.80 4.99
C GLU A 20 -8.04 5.55 6.15
N THR A 21 -8.79 6.41 6.83
CA THR A 21 -8.27 7.31 7.89
C THR A 21 -8.86 7.01 9.27
N ARG A 22 -9.78 6.04 9.37
CA ARG A 22 -10.50 5.72 10.60
C ARG A 22 -9.73 4.81 11.57
N TYR A 23 -8.65 4.18 11.11
CA TYR A 23 -7.87 3.26 11.93
C TYR A 23 -6.71 3.95 12.62
N TRP A 24 -6.50 3.60 13.89
CA TRP A 24 -5.30 3.92 14.63
C TRP A 24 -4.68 2.62 15.14
N VAL A 25 -3.60 2.18 14.50
CA VAL A 25 -2.97 0.89 14.80
C VAL A 25 -1.75 1.11 15.66
N ARG A 26 -1.69 0.42 16.80
CA ARG A 26 -0.57 0.45 17.75
C ARG A 26 -0.02 -0.96 17.93
N LYS A 27 1.30 -1.11 17.72
CA LYS A 27 2.01 -2.32 18.13
C LYS A 27 2.28 -2.22 19.63
N ILE A 28 1.73 -3.16 20.40
CA ILE A 28 1.99 -3.28 21.83
C ILE A 28 3.16 -4.24 21.98
N MET A 29 4.23 -3.78 22.63
CA MET A 29 5.39 -4.60 22.88
C MET A 29 5.11 -5.57 24.04
N PRO A 30 5.71 -6.77 24.02
CA PRO A 30 5.65 -7.67 25.17
C PRO A 30 6.18 -7.00 26.44
N LEU A 31 5.69 -7.44 27.60
CA LEU A 31 6.25 -7.05 28.88
C LEU A 31 7.69 -7.57 28.98
N GLN A 32 8.59 -6.79 29.59
CA GLN A 32 9.99 -7.17 29.76
C GLN A 32 10.21 -8.20 30.88
N SER A 33 9.28 -8.28 31.82
CA SER A 33 9.32 -9.17 32.97
C SER A 33 7.91 -9.64 33.32
N ASP A 34 7.82 -10.87 33.82
CA ASP A 34 6.56 -11.41 34.33
C ASP A 34 6.29 -10.91 35.75
N ASP A 35 5.03 -10.58 36.03
CA ASP A 35 4.53 -10.22 37.36
C ASP A 35 3.23 -11.00 37.61
N THR A 36 3.27 -11.92 38.57
CA THR A 36 2.12 -12.78 38.91
C THR A 36 0.92 -11.98 39.43
N ASN A 37 1.15 -10.77 39.96
CA ASN A 37 0.10 -9.91 40.49
C ASN A 37 -0.33 -8.80 39.50
N PHE A 38 0.14 -8.84 38.25
CA PHE A 38 -0.09 -7.78 37.26
C PHE A 38 -1.57 -7.40 37.10
N LEU A 39 -2.46 -8.40 36.98
CA LEU A 39 -3.89 -8.17 36.83
C LEU A 39 -4.52 -7.50 38.08
N GLN A 40 -4.06 -7.83 39.28
CA GLN A 40 -4.56 -7.20 40.51
C GLN A 40 -4.11 -5.74 40.59
N LYS A 41 -2.84 -5.46 40.25
CA LYS A 41 -2.33 -4.08 40.18
C LYS A 41 -3.11 -3.25 39.17
N LEU A 42 -3.37 -3.79 37.97
CA LEU A 42 -4.20 -3.10 36.96
C LEU A 42 -5.62 -2.79 37.46
N LYS A 43 -6.25 -3.71 38.21
CA LYS A 43 -7.57 -3.47 38.81
C LYS A 43 -7.52 -2.39 39.89
N ALA A 44 -6.49 -2.40 40.72
CA ALA A 44 -6.30 -1.40 41.78
C ALA A 44 -6.07 0.01 41.22
N GLU A 45 -5.48 0.12 40.02
CA GLU A 45 -5.23 1.40 39.32
C GLU A 45 -6.48 2.00 38.65
N ILE A 46 -7.57 1.23 38.47
CA ILE A 46 -8.77 1.71 37.75
C ILE A 46 -9.31 3.05 38.30
N PRO A 47 -9.46 3.26 39.63
CA PRO A 47 -9.96 4.52 40.16
C PRO A 47 -9.07 5.71 39.81
N ALA A 48 -7.74 5.55 39.94
CA ALA A 48 -6.78 6.59 39.61
C ALA A 48 -6.79 6.90 38.10
N PHE A 49 -6.89 5.87 37.26
CA PHE A 49 -7.00 6.02 35.82
C PHE A 49 -8.29 6.75 35.40
N LEU A 50 -9.43 6.43 36.01
CA LEU A 50 -10.70 7.12 35.76
C LEU A 50 -10.62 8.59 36.21
N TYR A 51 -10.06 8.86 37.37
CA TYR A 51 -9.82 10.23 37.84
C TYR A 51 -9.00 11.01 36.81
N PHE A 52 -7.86 10.46 36.38
CA PHE A 52 -7.03 11.06 35.33
C PHE A 52 -7.81 11.33 34.04
N LEU A 53 -8.61 10.37 33.55
CA LEU A 53 -9.39 10.54 32.31
C LEU A 53 -10.41 11.69 32.40
N THR A 54 -10.94 11.99 33.58
CA THR A 54 -11.91 13.09 33.80
C THR A 54 -11.27 14.45 33.98
N GLN A 55 -10.03 14.50 34.47
CA GLN A 55 -9.33 15.76 34.77
C GLN A 55 -8.29 16.15 33.72
N ARG A 56 -7.91 15.22 32.82
CA ARG A 56 -6.86 15.49 31.84
C ARG A 56 -7.24 16.60 30.87
N GLU A 57 -6.25 17.41 30.51
CA GLU A 57 -6.34 18.29 29.36
C GLU A 57 -6.09 17.49 28.08
N LEU A 58 -6.92 17.72 27.06
CA LEU A 58 -6.75 17.07 25.76
C LEU A 58 -5.67 17.82 24.97
N SER A 59 -4.66 17.10 24.50
CA SER A 59 -3.55 17.66 23.72
C SER A 59 -3.90 17.96 22.25
N THR A 60 -5.10 17.60 21.80
CA THR A 60 -5.54 17.75 20.41
C THR A 60 -6.97 18.29 20.34
N THR A 61 -7.21 19.19 19.41
CA THR A 61 -8.55 19.68 19.08
C THR A 61 -9.17 18.84 17.96
N GLN A 62 -10.47 19.08 17.69
CA GLN A 62 -11.18 18.39 16.64
C GLN A 62 -10.77 18.92 15.25
N GLU A 63 -9.99 18.14 14.50
CA GLU A 63 -9.56 18.48 13.13
C GLU A 63 -10.27 17.65 12.05
N SER A 64 -10.98 16.59 12.44
CA SER A 64 -11.69 15.71 11.51
C SER A 64 -12.92 15.07 12.15
N ARG A 65 -13.69 14.32 11.34
CA ARG A 65 -14.77 13.45 11.85
C ARG A 65 -14.25 12.44 12.88
N MET A 66 -12.98 12.05 12.80
CA MET A 66 -12.31 11.13 13.73
C MET A 66 -11.59 11.86 14.88
N TRP A 67 -11.87 13.16 15.07
CA TRP A 67 -11.20 14.09 15.99
C TRP A 67 -9.75 14.41 15.61
N PHE A 68 -8.93 13.41 15.33
CA PHE A 68 -7.50 13.58 15.08
C PHE A 68 -7.18 13.97 13.64
N ASN A 69 -6.04 14.65 13.45
CA ASN A 69 -5.38 14.75 12.17
C ASN A 69 -4.99 13.35 11.68
N PRO A 70 -5.32 12.94 10.43
CA PRO A 70 -4.91 11.63 9.91
C PRO A 70 -3.40 11.39 9.96
N ARG A 71 -2.58 12.45 9.89
CA ARG A 71 -1.12 12.33 10.01
C ARG A 71 -0.66 11.84 11.39
N LEU A 72 -1.43 12.13 12.45
CA LEU A 72 -1.11 11.69 13.82
C LEU A 72 -1.43 10.20 14.05
N THR A 73 -2.43 9.67 13.35
CA THR A 73 -2.85 8.27 13.48
C THR A 73 -2.17 7.35 12.47
N HIS A 74 -1.48 7.90 11.49
CA HIS A 74 -0.74 7.16 10.47
C HIS A 74 0.60 6.62 11.01
N THR A 75 0.57 5.39 11.51
CA THR A 75 1.72 4.71 12.14
C THR A 75 2.39 3.71 11.20
N ALA A 76 3.65 3.33 11.50
CA ALA A 76 4.35 2.27 10.76
C ALA A 76 3.59 0.92 10.80
N ALA A 77 2.91 0.62 11.91
CA ALA A 77 2.10 -0.60 12.02
C ALA A 77 0.86 -0.55 11.10
N LEU A 78 0.20 0.61 10.99
CA LEU A 78 -0.89 0.81 10.04
C LEU A 78 -0.41 0.64 8.60
N GLN A 79 0.73 1.27 8.24
CA GLN A 79 1.32 1.12 6.92
C GLN A 79 1.65 -0.33 6.57
N LYS A 80 2.15 -1.11 7.54
CA LYS A 80 2.45 -2.54 7.35
C LYS A 80 1.19 -3.34 7.00
N ILE A 81 0.06 -3.08 7.67
CA ILE A 81 -1.22 -3.74 7.38
C ILE A 81 -1.74 -3.32 6.00
N ILE A 82 -1.77 -2.03 5.69
CA ILE A 82 -2.19 -1.52 4.36
C ILE A 82 -1.36 -2.16 3.25
N ARG A 83 -0.03 -2.25 3.43
CA ARG A 83 0.88 -2.95 2.50
C ARG A 83 0.55 -4.42 2.36
N SER A 84 0.27 -5.10 3.47
CA SER A 84 -0.07 -6.52 3.49
C SER A 84 -1.45 -6.81 2.90
N ASN A 85 -2.37 -5.83 2.91
CA ASN A 85 -3.67 -5.92 2.27
C ASN A 85 -3.61 -5.69 0.75
N ARG A 86 -2.44 -5.32 0.18
CA ARG A 86 -2.32 -5.12 -1.27
C ARG A 86 -2.64 -6.38 -2.04
N ASN A 87 -3.22 -6.17 -3.21
CA ASN A 87 -3.53 -7.25 -4.11
C ASN A 87 -2.22 -7.91 -4.59
N ARG A 88 -2.13 -9.24 -4.56
CA ARG A 88 -0.95 -9.94 -5.11
C ARG A 88 -0.63 -9.48 -6.53
N LEU A 89 -1.64 -9.26 -7.36
CA LEU A 89 -1.44 -8.76 -8.72
C LEU A 89 -0.76 -7.37 -8.75
N GLU A 90 -1.11 -6.48 -7.82
CA GLU A 90 -0.48 -5.17 -7.72
C GLU A 90 1.00 -5.28 -7.38
N ILE A 91 1.36 -6.22 -6.48
CA ILE A 91 2.75 -6.49 -6.11
C ILE A 91 3.53 -6.98 -7.33
N GLU A 92 3.04 -8.03 -8.01
CA GLU A 92 3.68 -8.60 -9.20
C GLU A 92 3.85 -7.56 -10.31
N MET A 93 2.83 -6.71 -10.54
CA MET A 93 2.90 -5.60 -11.48
C MET A 93 3.93 -4.54 -11.10
N THR A 94 4.05 -4.22 -9.80
CA THR A 94 5.00 -3.24 -9.28
C THR A 94 6.43 -3.73 -9.45
N GLU A 95 6.69 -4.99 -9.08
CA GLU A 95 8.00 -5.62 -9.20
C GLU A 95 8.45 -5.70 -10.67
N LEU A 96 7.57 -6.16 -11.56
CA LEU A 96 7.83 -6.20 -13.00
C LEU A 96 8.22 -4.83 -13.56
N LEU A 97 7.46 -3.78 -13.22
CA LEU A 97 7.74 -2.44 -13.75
C LEU A 97 9.03 -1.84 -13.18
N LEU A 98 9.33 -2.09 -11.90
CA LEU A 98 10.60 -1.67 -11.28
C LEU A 98 11.80 -2.42 -11.88
N ASP A 99 11.65 -3.70 -12.20
CA ASP A 99 12.67 -4.50 -12.88
C ASP A 99 12.95 -3.97 -14.30
N ILE A 100 11.90 -3.65 -15.07
CA ILE A 100 12.05 -2.99 -16.39
C ILE A 100 12.78 -1.65 -16.24
N MET A 101 12.38 -0.81 -15.28
CA MET A 101 13.03 0.49 -15.03
C MET A 101 14.52 0.34 -14.70
N SER A 102 14.86 -0.66 -13.89
CA SER A 102 16.23 -0.96 -13.50
C SER A 102 17.07 -1.45 -14.68
N ASN A 103 16.58 -2.46 -15.42
CA ASN A 103 17.32 -3.07 -16.52
C ASN A 103 17.45 -2.16 -17.76
N MET A 104 16.46 -1.29 -17.98
CA MET A 104 16.47 -0.32 -19.09
C MET A 104 17.06 1.03 -18.70
N ASN A 105 17.44 1.22 -17.43
CA ASN A 105 17.94 2.47 -16.86
C ASN A 105 17.02 3.68 -17.17
N VAL A 106 15.73 3.54 -16.84
CA VAL A 106 14.71 4.57 -17.04
C VAL A 106 13.93 4.86 -15.75
N GLU A 107 13.45 6.08 -15.59
CA GLU A 107 12.69 6.50 -14.39
C GLU A 107 11.17 6.30 -14.52
N SER A 108 10.69 6.03 -15.73
CA SER A 108 9.27 5.81 -16.01
C SER A 108 9.05 4.80 -17.13
N VAL A 109 7.91 4.11 -17.08
CA VAL A 109 7.49 3.13 -18.08
C VAL A 109 6.12 3.51 -18.60
N SER A 110 6.00 3.52 -19.93
CA SER A 110 4.72 3.69 -20.62
C SER A 110 4.21 2.36 -21.16
N PHE A 111 2.92 2.10 -21.01
CA PHE A 111 2.32 0.83 -21.43
C PHE A 111 0.83 1.01 -21.74
N CYS A 112 0.31 0.21 -22.67
CA CYS A 112 -1.12 -0.09 -22.71
C CYS A 112 -1.42 -1.34 -21.87
N LEU A 113 -2.70 -1.56 -21.55
CA LEU A 113 -3.09 -2.72 -20.74
C LEU A 113 -2.67 -4.06 -21.38
N ASN A 114 -2.65 -4.16 -22.71
CA ASN A 114 -2.24 -5.37 -23.40
C ASN A 114 -0.72 -5.62 -23.32
N ASP A 115 0.10 -4.57 -23.30
CA ASP A 115 1.55 -4.71 -23.11
C ASP A 115 1.83 -5.33 -21.74
N LEU A 116 1.18 -4.80 -20.70
CA LEU A 116 1.36 -5.29 -19.35
C LEU A 116 0.86 -6.73 -19.17
N VAL A 117 -0.30 -7.08 -19.74
CA VAL A 117 -0.80 -8.47 -19.74
C VAL A 117 0.21 -9.41 -20.40
N THR A 118 0.83 -8.99 -21.49
CA THR A 118 1.83 -9.80 -22.21
C THR A 118 3.10 -9.99 -21.37
N LEU A 119 3.60 -8.92 -20.74
CA LEU A 119 4.78 -8.98 -19.86
C LEU A 119 4.53 -9.86 -18.61
N LEU A 120 3.35 -9.74 -18.01
CA LEU A 120 2.96 -10.58 -16.87
C LEU A 120 2.88 -12.06 -17.26
N LEU A 121 2.38 -12.38 -18.46
CA LEU A 121 2.34 -13.74 -18.97
C LEU A 121 3.75 -14.34 -19.10
N TYR A 122 4.73 -13.56 -19.58
CA TYR A 122 6.13 -13.99 -19.62
C TYR A 122 6.73 -14.21 -18.23
N SER A 123 6.27 -13.44 -17.25
CA SER A 123 6.62 -13.60 -15.83
C SER A 123 5.84 -14.74 -15.15
N GLN A 124 5.16 -15.59 -15.92
CA GLN A 124 4.32 -16.72 -15.46
C GLN A 124 3.09 -16.31 -14.62
N VAL A 125 2.69 -15.04 -14.68
CA VAL A 125 1.53 -14.50 -13.99
C VAL A 125 0.34 -14.47 -14.96
N LYS A 126 -0.55 -15.46 -14.84
CA LYS A 126 -1.78 -15.54 -15.66
C LYS A 126 -2.83 -14.56 -15.13
N VAL A 127 -3.20 -13.59 -15.96
CA VAL A 127 -4.14 -12.53 -15.60
C VAL A 127 -5.05 -12.16 -16.76
N GLU A 128 -6.25 -11.71 -16.43
CA GLU A 128 -7.16 -11.11 -17.39
C GLU A 128 -6.99 -9.59 -17.43
N LYS A 129 -7.25 -9.02 -18.62
CA LYS A 129 -7.13 -7.57 -18.86
C LYS A 129 -7.95 -6.72 -17.90
N TYR A 130 -9.11 -7.21 -17.41
CA TYR A 130 -9.94 -6.47 -16.47
C TYR A 130 -9.27 -6.33 -15.09
N GLN A 131 -8.50 -7.34 -14.66
CA GLN A 131 -7.80 -7.33 -13.37
C GLN A 131 -6.66 -6.32 -13.40
N VAL A 132 -5.90 -6.31 -14.51
CA VAL A 132 -4.85 -5.31 -14.75
C VAL A 132 -5.44 -3.89 -14.81
N ARG A 133 -6.58 -3.72 -15.50
CA ARG A 133 -7.28 -2.43 -15.54
C ARG A 133 -7.65 -1.93 -14.14
N LYS A 134 -8.16 -2.81 -13.29
CA LYS A 134 -8.54 -2.49 -11.90
C LYS A 134 -7.36 -1.91 -11.13
N VAL A 135 -6.19 -2.57 -11.20
CA VAL A 135 -4.97 -2.07 -10.53
C VAL A 135 -4.57 -0.70 -11.09
N VAL A 136 -4.47 -0.57 -12.41
CA VAL A 136 -4.00 0.68 -13.06
C VAL A 136 -4.92 1.87 -12.77
N GLN A 137 -6.24 1.68 -12.86
CA GLN A 137 -7.22 2.77 -12.82
C GLN A 137 -7.79 3.03 -11.42
N GLU A 138 -8.01 1.99 -10.61
CA GLU A 138 -8.66 2.13 -9.30
C GLU A 138 -7.64 2.22 -8.16
N VAL A 139 -6.57 1.41 -8.23
CA VAL A 139 -5.54 1.36 -7.19
C VAL A 139 -4.49 2.44 -7.41
N TRP A 140 -3.82 2.43 -8.57
CA TRP A 140 -2.78 3.41 -8.91
C TRP A 140 -3.35 4.74 -9.42
N LYS A 141 -4.65 4.78 -9.75
CA LYS A 141 -5.36 5.99 -10.20
C LYS A 141 -4.68 6.69 -11.38
N LEU A 142 -4.07 5.90 -12.26
CA LEU A 142 -3.41 6.43 -13.45
C LEU A 142 -4.44 6.86 -14.49
N THR A 143 -4.20 8.02 -15.08
CA THR A 143 -4.98 8.52 -16.22
C THR A 143 -4.30 8.10 -17.52
N SER A 144 -5.10 7.70 -18.50
CA SER A 144 -4.59 7.40 -19.84
C SER A 144 -4.32 8.70 -20.61
N ALA A 145 -3.41 8.62 -21.58
CA ALA A 145 -3.22 9.70 -22.54
C ALA A 145 -4.55 10.04 -23.24
N HIS A 146 -4.86 11.35 -23.32
CA HIS A 146 -6.12 11.85 -23.89
C HIS A 146 -6.34 11.41 -25.34
N ASN A 147 -5.25 11.34 -26.12
CA ASN A 147 -5.25 10.97 -27.53
C ASN A 147 -4.36 9.77 -27.80
N SER A 148 -4.54 9.14 -28.96
CA SER A 148 -3.59 8.14 -29.45
C SER A 148 -2.29 8.83 -29.82
N LEU A 149 -1.23 8.52 -29.07
CA LEU A 149 0.09 9.09 -29.22
C LEU A 149 1.12 7.97 -29.37
N SER A 150 2.30 8.29 -29.90
CA SER A 150 3.41 7.35 -29.91
C SER A 150 4.05 7.26 -28.52
N TYR A 151 4.39 6.05 -28.09
CA TYR A 151 5.07 5.77 -26.84
C TYR A 151 6.09 4.65 -27.00
N THR A 152 7.04 4.61 -26.07
CA THR A 152 8.00 3.51 -25.96
C THR A 152 7.43 2.48 -24.99
N ALA A 153 7.01 1.34 -25.53
CA ALA A 153 6.67 0.16 -24.75
C ALA A 153 7.92 -0.71 -24.55
N TYR A 154 7.86 -1.63 -23.60
CA TYR A 154 8.89 -2.65 -23.41
C TYR A 154 8.29 -4.03 -23.68
N GLU A 155 9.03 -4.87 -24.41
CA GLU A 155 8.69 -6.27 -24.66
C GLU A 155 9.78 -7.17 -24.08
N PHE A 156 9.42 -8.39 -23.69
CA PHE A 156 10.36 -9.37 -23.18
C PHE A 156 11.26 -9.88 -24.32
N ALA A 157 12.57 -9.78 -24.12
CA ALA A 157 13.61 -10.15 -25.09
C ALA A 157 14.67 -11.00 -24.39
N PRO A 158 14.47 -12.34 -24.28
CA PRO A 158 15.34 -13.21 -23.48
C PRO A 158 16.77 -13.31 -24.01
N HIS A 159 16.98 -12.95 -25.27
CA HIS A 159 18.30 -12.95 -25.91
C HIS A 159 19.15 -11.71 -25.56
N ARG A 160 18.59 -10.71 -24.88
CA ARG A 160 19.35 -9.53 -24.42
C ARG A 160 19.79 -9.70 -22.98
N GLU A 161 20.95 -9.15 -22.64
CA GLU A 161 21.42 -9.08 -21.25
C GLU A 161 20.44 -8.34 -20.33
N CYS A 162 19.77 -7.30 -20.84
CA CYS A 162 18.78 -6.54 -20.09
C CYS A 162 17.37 -7.16 -20.10
N HIS A 163 17.18 -8.35 -20.70
CA HIS A 163 15.92 -9.11 -20.82
C HIS A 163 14.70 -8.40 -21.44
N TYR A 164 14.82 -7.12 -21.78
CA TYR A 164 13.77 -6.29 -22.35
C TYR A 164 14.27 -5.52 -23.56
N GLU A 165 13.36 -5.18 -24.46
CA GLU A 165 13.66 -4.29 -25.57
C GLU A 165 12.61 -3.18 -25.73
N PRO A 166 13.05 -1.95 -26.07
CA PRO A 166 12.14 -0.85 -26.30
C PRO A 166 11.52 -0.98 -27.70
N LYS A 167 10.21 -0.82 -27.78
CA LYS A 167 9.44 -0.85 -29.03
C LYS A 167 8.52 0.35 -29.12
N ARG A 168 8.62 1.05 -30.26
CA ARG A 168 7.76 2.20 -30.53
C ARG A 168 6.37 1.71 -30.94
N LYS A 169 5.36 2.08 -30.17
CA LYS A 169 3.95 1.76 -30.42
C LYS A 169 3.13 3.05 -30.48
N THR A 170 1.92 2.98 -31.01
CA THR A 170 0.97 4.09 -31.06
C THR A 170 -0.36 3.67 -30.45
N GLY A 171 -0.92 4.50 -29.58
CA GLY A 171 -2.21 4.23 -28.94
C GLY A 171 -2.42 5.10 -27.70
N ARG A 172 -3.49 4.79 -26.95
CA ARG A 172 -3.68 5.35 -25.60
C ARG A 172 -2.93 4.48 -24.60
N PHE A 173 -2.02 5.10 -23.87
CA PHE A 173 -1.15 4.44 -22.90
C PHE A 173 -1.26 5.11 -21.53
N TYR A 174 -0.74 4.43 -20.52
CA TYR A 174 -0.51 4.94 -19.17
C TYR A 174 0.99 5.11 -18.98
N THR A 175 1.38 6.01 -18.09
CA THR A 175 2.77 6.15 -17.64
C THR A 175 2.79 6.08 -16.13
N VAL A 176 3.74 5.33 -15.59
CA VAL A 176 4.02 5.31 -14.15
C VAL A 176 5.49 5.57 -13.91
N THR A 177 5.80 6.35 -12.87
CA THR A 177 7.17 6.66 -12.47
C THR A 177 7.64 5.74 -11.34
N LYS A 178 8.96 5.59 -11.20
CA LYS A 178 9.58 4.87 -10.08
C LYS A 178 9.15 5.47 -8.73
N GLU A 179 9.10 6.80 -8.65
CA GLU A 179 8.62 7.51 -7.46
C GLU A 179 7.19 7.12 -7.10
N GLN A 180 6.27 7.09 -8.08
CA GLN A 180 4.89 6.65 -7.84
C GLN A 180 4.83 5.21 -7.33
N LEU A 181 5.56 4.28 -7.96
CA LEU A 181 5.57 2.86 -7.55
C LEU A 181 6.17 2.64 -6.15
N THR A 182 7.20 3.40 -5.78
CA THR A 182 7.83 3.29 -4.45
C THR A 182 7.06 4.02 -3.35
N ALA A 183 6.25 5.02 -3.70
CA ALA A 183 5.40 5.77 -2.78
C ALA A 183 4.06 5.07 -2.50
N ILE A 184 3.61 4.19 -3.39
CA ILE A 184 2.42 3.35 -3.19
C ILE A 184 2.63 2.45 -2.00
#